data_AF-A0AAJ2TIG9-F1
#
_entry.id   AF-A0AAJ2TIG9-F1
#
_cell.length_a   1.000
_cell.length_b   1.000
_cell.length_c   1.000
_cell.angle_alpha   90.00
_cell.angle_beta   90.00
_cell.angle_gamma   90.00
#
_symmetry.space_group_name_H-M   'P 1'
#
loop_
_entity.id
_entity.type
_entity.pdbx_description
1 polymer ?
#
loop_
_entity_poly.entity_id
_entity_poly.type
_entity_poly.pdbx_seq_one_letter_code
_entity_poly.pdbx_strand_id
1 'polypeptide(L)'
;MDKIIQVTFGQSRSKQYKKTVQLAKEIPHYCEKNKLHSFFIDTVDEYFMNQDEINKIIEIVRNWKGSSVLLYGKEYKCYLDFCEFITELKKHAGKYSVLVNSGSDVSMGDVTIEKLPMPVVLYPSHCGAFFAFSDDVGEDFYFCECERKAIENYIKLRIQKPLQNRSTSDPWTYSLGADAFPPMVAEVSKKWQGDIHTHIKYKENLCFRCNKKVPKKTYCHPMYGGKFQQLNISR
;
A
#
# COMPACT_ATOMS: atom_id res chain seq x y z
N MET A 1 15.78 20.87 -3.64
CA MET A 1 15.00 19.68 -4.02
C MET A 1 13.74 20.17 -4.70
N ASP A 2 13.47 19.67 -5.90
CA ASP A 2 12.28 20.08 -6.65
C ASP A 2 11.04 19.41 -6.05
N LYS A 3 9.97 20.19 -5.87
CA LYS A 3 8.72 19.66 -5.29
C LYS A 3 8.13 18.62 -6.23
N ILE A 4 7.81 17.45 -5.68
CA ILE A 4 7.22 16.30 -6.38
C ILE A 4 5.83 16.67 -6.90
N ILE A 5 5.00 17.27 -6.03
CA ILE A 5 3.65 17.73 -6.38
C ILE A 5 3.46 19.15 -5.86
N GLN A 6 2.83 20.00 -6.66
CA GLN A 6 2.31 21.29 -6.21
C GLN A 6 0.88 21.44 -6.69
N VAL A 7 -0.03 21.79 -5.79
CA VAL A 7 -1.43 22.01 -6.12
C VAL A 7 -1.86 23.35 -5.59
N THR A 8 -2.55 24.13 -6.42
CA THR A 8 -3.13 25.43 -6.07
C THR A 8 -4.53 25.52 -6.65
N PHE A 9 -5.52 25.93 -5.85
CA PHE A 9 -6.89 26.10 -6.30
C PHE A 9 -7.64 27.16 -5.50
N GLY A 10 -8.50 27.91 -6.19
CA GLY A 10 -9.38 28.91 -5.59
C GLY A 10 -10.76 28.36 -5.26
N GLN A 11 -11.66 29.28 -4.88
CA GLN A 11 -13.07 28.98 -4.68
C GLN A 11 -13.70 28.39 -5.96
N SER A 12 -14.48 27.32 -5.79
CA SER A 12 -15.19 26.65 -6.89
C SER A 12 -16.69 26.53 -6.59
N ARG A 13 -17.51 26.52 -7.65
CA ARG A 13 -18.95 26.23 -7.58
C ARG A 13 -19.24 24.72 -7.45
N SER A 14 -18.21 23.87 -7.52
CA SER A 14 -18.36 22.42 -7.39
C SER A 14 -18.98 22.06 -6.04
N LYS A 15 -19.93 21.12 -6.04
CA LYS A 15 -20.48 20.52 -4.81
C LYS A 15 -19.40 19.87 -3.94
N GLN A 16 -18.26 19.49 -4.55
CA GLN A 16 -17.14 18.86 -3.85
C GLN A 16 -16.20 19.87 -3.17
N TYR A 17 -16.35 21.18 -3.42
CA TYR A 17 -15.40 22.21 -2.95
C TYR A 17 -15.07 22.11 -1.46
N LYS A 18 -16.09 22.12 -0.59
CA LYS A 18 -15.88 22.04 0.87
C LYS A 18 -15.14 20.76 1.29
N LYS A 19 -15.46 19.62 0.66
CA LYS A 19 -14.82 18.34 0.94
C LYS A 19 -13.36 18.33 0.47
N THR A 20 -13.08 18.87 -0.71
CA THR A 20 -11.70 18.98 -1.24
C THR A 20 -10.85 19.90 -0.38
N VAL A 21 -11.40 21.01 0.12
CA VAL A 21 -10.69 21.90 1.06
C VAL A 21 -10.35 21.17 2.35
N GLN A 22 -11.29 20.39 2.91
CA GLN A 22 -11.04 19.63 4.13
C GLN A 22 -9.95 18.58 3.92
N LEU A 23 -9.98 17.85 2.81
CA LEU A 23 -8.92 16.90 2.46
C LEU A 23 -7.56 17.61 2.29
N ALA A 24 -7.53 18.75 1.61
CA ALA A 24 -6.29 19.50 1.38
C ALA A 24 -5.64 19.98 2.69
N LYS A 25 -6.44 20.31 3.72
CA LYS A 25 -5.95 20.72 5.04
C LYS A 25 -5.21 19.62 5.80
N GLU A 26 -5.43 18.36 5.44
CA GLU A 26 -4.77 17.20 6.05
C GLU A 26 -3.44 16.86 5.34
N ILE A 27 -3.17 17.48 4.18
CA ILE A 27 -1.96 17.23 3.38
C ILE A 27 -0.78 18.07 3.92
N PRO A 28 0.45 17.53 3.91
CA PRO A 28 1.65 18.29 4.22
C PRO A 28 1.75 19.63 3.49
N HIS A 29 2.36 20.60 4.16
CA HIS A 29 2.61 21.95 3.63
C HIS A 29 1.38 22.70 3.09
N TYR A 30 0.18 22.37 3.59
CA TYR A 30 -1.03 23.11 3.27
C TYR A 30 -0.93 24.57 3.75
N CYS A 31 -1.45 25.48 2.91
CA CYS A 31 -1.53 26.90 3.19
C CYS A 31 -2.74 27.52 2.50
N GLU A 32 -3.37 28.51 3.14
CA GLU A 32 -4.42 29.33 2.57
C GLU A 32 -4.00 30.81 2.61
N LYS A 33 -4.01 31.47 1.45
CA LYS A 33 -3.74 32.91 1.33
C LYS A 33 -4.71 33.53 0.33
N ASN A 34 -5.35 34.64 0.69
CA ASN A 34 -6.25 35.39 -0.20
C ASN A 34 -7.34 34.50 -0.86
N LYS A 35 -7.94 33.57 -0.11
CA LYS A 35 -8.95 32.59 -0.59
C LYS A 35 -8.42 31.61 -1.64
N LEU A 36 -7.10 31.48 -1.76
CA LEU A 36 -6.41 30.49 -2.57
C LEU A 36 -5.82 29.43 -1.63
N HIS A 37 -6.14 28.17 -1.90
CA HIS A 37 -5.60 27.02 -1.18
C HIS A 37 -4.44 26.45 -1.97
N SER A 38 -3.38 26.06 -1.28
CA SER A 38 -2.23 25.40 -1.87
C SER A 38 -1.63 24.37 -0.94
N PHE A 39 -1.03 23.33 -1.50
CA PHE A 39 -0.14 22.43 -0.78
C PHE A 39 0.96 21.97 -1.73
N PHE A 40 2.03 21.40 -1.18
CA PHE A 40 3.06 20.75 -1.96
C PHE A 40 3.60 19.54 -1.23
N ILE A 41 4.17 18.62 -1.99
CA ILE A 41 4.91 17.45 -1.50
C ILE A 41 6.31 17.57 -2.06
N ASP A 42 7.33 17.46 -1.21
CA ASP A 42 8.74 17.49 -1.62
C ASP A 42 9.51 16.20 -1.29
N THR A 43 8.88 15.26 -0.58
CA THR A 43 9.43 13.93 -0.30
C THR A 43 8.55 12.78 -0.81
N VAL A 44 9.19 11.65 -1.13
CA VAL A 44 8.52 10.48 -1.70
C VAL A 44 7.60 9.81 -0.68
N ASP A 45 8.02 9.74 0.57
CA ASP A 45 7.26 9.14 1.67
C ASP A 45 5.99 9.93 1.97
N GLU A 46 6.05 11.27 1.99
CA GLU A 46 4.86 12.11 2.12
C GLU A 46 3.84 11.83 1.02
N TYR A 47 4.29 11.64 -0.23
CA TYR A 47 3.40 11.29 -1.33
C TYR A 47 2.70 9.96 -1.06
N PHE A 48 3.43 8.90 -0.72
CA PHE A 48 2.84 7.58 -0.50
C PHE A 48 1.93 7.53 0.72
N MET A 49 2.27 8.24 1.79
CA MET A 49 1.44 8.33 2.99
C MET A 49 0.09 9.03 2.74
N ASN A 50 0.03 9.91 1.73
CA ASN A 50 -1.15 10.71 1.40
C ASN A 50 -1.68 10.43 -0.03
N GLN A 51 -1.28 9.32 -0.65
CA GLN A 51 -1.46 9.09 -2.09
C GLN A 51 -2.94 9.13 -2.52
N ASP A 52 -3.81 8.46 -1.77
CA ASP A 52 -5.25 8.38 -2.09
C ASP A 52 -5.88 9.78 -2.06
N GLU A 53 -5.60 10.56 -1.01
CA GLU A 53 -6.11 11.91 -0.82
C GLU A 53 -5.56 12.88 -1.87
N ILE A 54 -4.25 12.85 -2.13
CA ILE A 54 -3.59 13.68 -3.13
C ILE A 54 -4.17 13.41 -4.52
N ASN A 55 -4.24 12.14 -4.93
CA ASN A 55 -4.74 11.76 -6.26
C ASN A 55 -6.21 12.16 -6.43
N LYS A 56 -7.02 11.98 -5.38
CA LYS A 56 -8.41 12.43 -5.36
C LYS A 56 -8.53 13.94 -5.49
N ILE A 57 -7.70 14.71 -4.78
CA ILE A 57 -7.70 16.17 -4.90
C ILE A 57 -7.32 16.55 -6.33
N ILE A 58 -6.22 16.03 -6.88
CA ILE A 58 -5.74 16.29 -8.24
C ILE A 58 -6.84 16.02 -9.27
N GLU A 59 -7.50 14.87 -9.19
CA GLU A 59 -8.57 14.49 -10.12
C GLU A 59 -9.75 15.47 -10.10
N ILE A 60 -10.11 15.97 -8.93
CA ILE A 60 -11.21 16.94 -8.75
C ILE A 60 -10.79 18.32 -9.23
N VAL A 61 -9.63 18.82 -8.76
CA VAL A 61 -9.24 20.22 -8.95
C VAL A 61 -8.76 20.51 -10.35
N ARG A 62 -8.19 19.53 -11.09
CA ARG A 62 -7.71 19.73 -12.48
C ARG A 62 -8.77 20.32 -13.42
N ASN A 63 -10.05 20.16 -13.09
CA ASN A 63 -11.19 20.62 -13.88
C ASN A 63 -11.71 22.01 -13.44
N TRP A 64 -11.13 22.62 -12.40
CA TRP A 64 -11.58 23.91 -11.89
C TRP A 64 -10.87 25.05 -12.60
N LYS A 65 -11.63 26.12 -12.90
CA LYS A 65 -11.05 27.31 -13.52
C LYS A 65 -10.07 27.97 -12.54
N GLY A 66 -8.84 28.19 -13.00
CA GLY A 66 -7.79 28.85 -12.20
C GLY A 66 -7.11 27.96 -11.17
N SER A 67 -7.30 26.64 -11.23
CA SER A 67 -6.44 25.70 -10.51
C SER A 67 -5.15 25.43 -11.27
N SER A 68 -4.09 25.09 -10.56
CA SER A 68 -2.83 24.61 -11.11
C SER A 68 -2.41 23.33 -10.38
N VAL A 69 -1.99 22.32 -11.14
CA VAL A 69 -1.38 21.09 -10.63
C VAL A 69 -0.07 20.90 -11.37
N LEU A 70 1.03 20.86 -10.62
CA LEU A 70 2.38 20.62 -11.14
C LEU A 70 2.90 19.29 -10.59
N LEU A 71 3.43 18.45 -11.48
CA LEU A 71 4.09 17.17 -11.18
C LEU A 71 5.56 17.32 -11.58
N TYR A 72 6.48 17.31 -10.63
CA TYR A 72 7.89 17.69 -10.84
C TYR A 72 8.05 19.00 -11.62
N GLY A 73 7.23 20.00 -11.28
CA GLY A 73 7.23 21.31 -11.96
C GLY A 73 6.54 21.34 -13.34
N LYS A 74 6.19 20.19 -13.93
CA LYS A 74 5.43 20.12 -15.19
C LYS A 74 3.93 20.22 -14.93
N GLU A 75 3.23 21.07 -15.69
CA GLU A 75 1.79 21.21 -15.59
C GLU A 75 1.05 19.92 -16.00
N TYR A 76 0.16 19.45 -15.13
CA TYR A 76 -0.68 18.27 -15.36
C TYR A 76 -1.88 18.61 -16.23
N LYS A 77 -1.88 18.15 -17.50
CA LYS A 77 -2.95 18.45 -18.48
C LYS A 77 -3.76 17.22 -18.82
N CYS A 78 -3.14 16.06 -18.85
CA CYS A 78 -3.75 14.83 -19.31
C CYS A 78 -3.17 13.60 -18.62
N TYR A 79 -3.80 12.45 -18.80
CA TYR A 79 -3.37 11.19 -18.19
C TYR A 79 -1.90 10.81 -18.53
N LEU A 80 -1.41 11.14 -19.73
CA LEU A 80 -0.01 10.88 -20.11
C LEU A 80 0.99 11.60 -19.19
N ASP A 81 0.69 12.83 -18.76
CA ASP A 81 1.53 13.55 -17.81
C ASP A 81 1.60 12.84 -16.46
N PHE A 82 0.52 12.16 -16.05
CA PHE A 82 0.52 11.35 -14.83
C PHE A 82 1.34 10.07 -15.00
N CYS A 83 1.28 9.41 -16.16
CA CYS A 83 2.13 8.25 -16.46
C CYS A 83 3.62 8.60 -16.43
N GLU A 84 3.98 9.75 -17.00
CA GLU A 84 5.35 10.29 -16.95
C GLU A 84 5.76 10.59 -15.50
N PHE A 85 4.89 11.22 -14.73
CA PHE A 85 5.10 11.46 -13.30
C PHE A 85 5.37 10.16 -12.52
N ILE A 86 4.56 9.13 -12.71
CA ILE A 86 4.75 7.84 -12.03
C ILE A 86 6.07 7.17 -12.45
N THR A 87 6.43 7.28 -13.73
CA THR A 87 7.71 6.77 -14.25
C THR A 87 8.89 7.47 -13.57
N GLU A 88 8.81 8.80 -13.44
CA GLU A 88 9.85 9.60 -12.81
C GLU A 88 9.92 9.36 -11.29
N LEU A 89 8.76 9.33 -10.62
CA LEU A 89 8.65 9.02 -9.21
C LEU A 89 9.31 7.67 -8.90
N LYS A 90 9.10 6.64 -9.75
CA LYS A 90 9.70 5.32 -9.57
C LYS A 90 11.24 5.35 -9.59
N LYS A 91 11.85 6.21 -10.42
CA LYS A 91 13.32 6.36 -10.46
C LYS A 91 13.86 6.95 -9.15
N HIS A 92 13.10 7.84 -8.52
CA HIS A 92 13.50 8.54 -7.30
C HIS A 92 12.95 7.90 -6.02
N ALA A 93 12.11 6.87 -6.13
CA ALA A 93 11.40 6.30 -4.99
C ALA A 93 12.32 5.56 -4.00
N GLY A 94 13.51 5.13 -4.43
CA GLY A 94 14.45 4.37 -3.61
C GLY A 94 13.77 3.14 -2.98
N LYS A 95 13.80 3.04 -1.66
CA LYS A 95 13.15 1.95 -0.91
C LYS A 95 11.64 1.87 -1.15
N TYR A 96 10.97 3.01 -1.39
CA TYR A 96 9.53 3.08 -1.65
C TYR A 96 9.13 2.64 -3.07
N SER A 97 10.06 2.22 -3.92
CA SER A 97 9.77 1.72 -5.27
C SER A 97 8.76 0.57 -5.30
N VAL A 98 8.68 -0.22 -4.21
CA VAL A 98 7.69 -1.30 -4.02
C VAL A 98 6.24 -0.81 -3.88
N LEU A 99 6.05 0.47 -3.51
CA LEU A 99 4.73 1.11 -3.38
C LEU A 99 4.24 1.70 -4.71
N VAL A 100 5.10 1.78 -5.73
CA VAL A 100 4.69 2.20 -7.08
C VAL A 100 3.90 1.05 -7.69
N ASN A 101 2.59 1.06 -7.43
CA ASN A 101 1.63 0.01 -7.78
C ASN A 101 1.77 -0.51 -9.21
N SER A 102 1.48 -1.81 -9.36
CA SER A 102 1.32 -2.53 -10.63
C SER A 102 -0.03 -2.28 -11.33
N GLY A 103 -0.89 -1.41 -10.77
CA GLY A 103 -2.23 -1.12 -11.30
C GLY A 103 -3.28 -2.20 -10.99
N SER A 104 -2.94 -3.24 -10.23
CA SER A 104 -3.87 -4.30 -9.82
C SER A 104 -4.69 -3.91 -8.58
N ASP A 105 -6.00 -4.16 -8.62
CA ASP A 105 -6.88 -4.10 -7.44
C ASP A 105 -6.78 -5.35 -6.56
N VAL A 106 -6.11 -6.41 -7.02
CA VAL A 106 -5.93 -7.68 -6.31
C VAL A 106 -4.60 -7.69 -5.58
N SER A 107 -4.62 -8.23 -4.36
CA SER A 107 -3.52 -8.41 -3.41
C SER A 107 -2.18 -8.74 -4.06
N MET A 108 -2.11 -9.77 -4.91
CA MET A 108 -0.97 -10.19 -5.76
C MET A 108 0.46 -10.09 -5.15
N GLY A 109 0.61 -10.06 -3.82
CA GLY A 109 1.89 -9.84 -3.16
C GLY A 109 2.34 -8.38 -3.05
N ASP A 110 1.45 -7.42 -3.32
CA ASP A 110 1.72 -5.98 -3.32
C ASP A 110 2.12 -5.47 -1.92
N VAL A 111 2.86 -4.36 -1.90
CA VAL A 111 3.07 -3.56 -0.69
C VAL A 111 2.25 -2.29 -0.83
N THR A 112 1.52 -1.92 0.23
CA THR A 112 0.67 -0.73 0.21
C THR A 112 0.78 0.07 1.50
N ILE A 113 0.37 1.34 1.43
CA ILE A 113 0.10 2.15 2.62
C ILE A 113 -1.38 2.02 2.99
N GLU A 114 -1.62 1.60 4.22
CA GLU A 114 -2.95 1.43 4.82
C GLU A 114 -3.12 2.34 6.01
N LYS A 115 -4.38 2.70 6.31
CA LYS A 115 -4.70 3.45 7.53
C LYS A 115 -4.72 2.50 8.74
N LEU A 116 -3.61 1.88 9.08
CA LEU A 116 -3.47 0.98 10.23
C LEU A 116 -2.41 1.51 11.21
N PRO A 117 -2.32 1.00 12.45
CA PRO A 117 -1.29 1.44 13.41
C PRO A 117 0.14 1.31 12.85
N MET A 118 0.38 0.28 12.02
CA MET A 118 1.58 0.15 11.20
C MET A 118 1.15 0.31 9.74
N PRO A 119 1.55 1.40 9.06
CA PRO A 119 0.95 1.80 7.80
C PRO A 119 1.41 0.97 6.60
N VAL A 120 2.62 0.43 6.62
CA VAL A 120 3.14 -0.37 5.51
C VAL A 120 2.62 -1.80 5.64
N VAL A 121 1.78 -2.23 4.70
CA VAL A 121 1.18 -3.57 4.69
C VAL A 121 1.70 -4.36 3.51
N LEU A 122 2.31 -5.50 3.83
CA LEU A 122 2.75 -6.49 2.88
C LEU A 122 1.61 -7.50 2.70
N TYR A 123 1.00 -7.46 1.52
CA TYR A 123 -0.09 -8.33 1.18
C TYR A 123 0.42 -9.73 0.78
N PRO A 124 -0.31 -10.81 1.09
CA PRO A 124 0.00 -12.12 0.56
C PRO A 124 -0.20 -12.17 -0.97
N SER A 125 0.41 -13.17 -1.60
CA SER A 125 0.13 -13.52 -3.01
C SER A 125 -1.35 -13.90 -3.21
N HIS A 126 -1.76 -14.13 -4.45
CA HIS A 126 -3.14 -14.55 -4.77
C HIS A 126 -3.58 -15.74 -3.88
N CYS A 127 -4.67 -15.56 -3.14
CA CYS A 127 -5.22 -16.54 -2.19
C CYS A 127 -4.32 -16.91 -0.98
N GLY A 128 -3.29 -16.13 -0.66
CA GLY A 128 -2.50 -16.35 0.55
C GLY A 128 -3.17 -15.78 1.81
N ALA A 129 -2.78 -16.26 2.99
CA ALA A 129 -3.57 -16.09 4.21
C ALA A 129 -3.10 -15.00 5.17
N PHE A 130 -1.79 -14.75 5.24
CA PHE A 130 -1.19 -13.93 6.29
C PHE A 130 -0.69 -12.60 5.75
N PHE A 131 -0.97 -11.52 6.49
CA PHE A 131 -0.44 -10.19 6.22
C PHE A 131 0.77 -9.94 7.11
N ALA A 132 1.72 -9.15 6.63
CA ALA A 132 2.77 -8.61 7.47
C ALA A 132 2.70 -7.07 7.48
N PHE A 133 3.14 -6.49 8.59
CA PHE A 133 2.99 -5.07 8.88
C PHE A 133 4.34 -4.47 9.24
N SER A 134 4.63 -3.29 8.73
CA SER A 134 5.87 -2.54 9.01
C SER A 134 5.55 -1.08 9.32
N ASP A 135 6.42 -0.45 10.10
CA ASP A 135 6.33 0.99 10.38
C ASP A 135 6.71 1.79 9.12
N ASP A 136 7.67 1.26 8.36
CA ASP A 136 8.15 1.84 7.11
C ASP A 136 8.67 0.77 6.13
N VAL A 137 8.87 1.15 4.87
CA VAL A 137 9.38 0.27 3.82
C VAL A 137 10.84 -0.07 4.10
N GLY A 138 11.15 -1.37 4.08
CA GLY A 138 12.50 -1.89 4.33
C GLY A 138 12.84 -2.10 5.80
N GLU A 139 11.96 -1.70 6.72
CA GLU A 139 12.09 -1.98 8.15
C GLU A 139 11.61 -3.39 8.51
N ASP A 140 11.79 -3.77 9.77
CA ASP A 140 11.29 -5.03 10.32
C ASP A 140 9.78 -5.15 10.18
N PHE A 141 9.33 -6.37 9.83
CA PHE A 141 7.93 -6.70 9.77
C PHE A 141 7.46 -7.46 11.01
N TYR A 142 6.16 -7.32 11.26
CA TYR A 142 5.45 -7.92 12.38
C TYR A 142 4.19 -8.60 11.86
N PHE A 143 3.77 -9.66 12.53
CA PHE A 143 2.43 -10.23 12.38
C PHE A 143 1.53 -9.74 13.49
N CYS A 144 0.22 -9.78 13.24
CA CYS A 144 -0.74 -9.47 14.28
C CYS A 144 -0.76 -10.61 15.32
N GLU A 145 -0.72 -10.27 16.61
CA GLU A 145 -0.77 -11.25 17.71
C GLU A 145 -1.96 -12.21 17.59
N CYS A 146 -3.10 -11.73 17.09
CA CYS A 146 -4.29 -12.57 16.90
C CYS A 146 -4.13 -13.69 15.84
N GLU A 147 -3.04 -13.68 15.08
CA GLU A 147 -2.70 -14.68 14.05
C GLU A 147 -1.60 -15.65 14.51
N ARG A 148 -0.96 -15.39 15.67
CA ARG A 148 0.17 -16.18 16.18
C ARG A 148 -0.08 -17.68 16.13
N LYS A 149 -1.18 -18.14 16.73
CA LYS A 149 -1.52 -19.57 16.77
C LYS A 149 -1.69 -20.19 15.37
N ALA A 150 -2.24 -19.44 14.42
CA ALA A 150 -2.42 -19.92 13.06
C ALA A 150 -1.08 -20.03 12.31
N ILE A 151 -0.20 -19.03 12.48
CA ILE A 151 1.14 -19.02 11.91
C ILE A 151 1.99 -20.15 12.51
N GLU A 152 1.98 -20.32 13.83
CA GLU A 152 2.68 -21.42 14.51
C GLU A 152 2.21 -22.79 14.01
N ASN A 153 0.90 -22.96 13.83
CA ASN A 153 0.35 -24.19 13.29
C ASN A 153 0.77 -24.42 11.83
N TYR A 154 0.77 -23.37 10.99
CA TYR A 154 1.27 -23.46 9.61
C TYR A 154 2.73 -23.93 9.59
N ILE A 155 3.59 -23.33 10.42
CA ILE A 155 5.01 -23.70 10.52
C ILE A 155 5.16 -25.15 10.96
N LYS A 156 4.45 -25.58 12.02
CA LYS A 156 4.45 -26.98 12.48
C LYS A 156 4.04 -27.94 11.36
N LEU A 157 3.00 -27.60 10.61
CA LEU A 157 2.54 -28.41 9.48
C LEU A 157 3.58 -28.47 8.36
N ARG A 158 4.27 -27.38 8.04
CA ARG A 158 5.33 -27.35 7.02
C ARG A 158 6.56 -28.15 7.42
N ILE A 159 6.94 -28.14 8.70
CA ILE A 159 8.04 -28.96 9.23
C ILE A 159 7.67 -30.45 9.14
N GLN A 160 6.45 -30.82 9.50
CA GLN A 160 5.99 -32.22 9.45
C GLN A 160 5.71 -32.73 8.03
N LYS A 161 5.14 -31.86 7.19
CA LYS A 161 4.74 -32.14 5.81
C LYS A 161 5.29 -31.04 4.89
N PRO A 162 6.58 -31.15 4.54
CA PRO A 162 7.22 -30.19 3.68
C PRO A 162 6.52 -30.17 2.30
N LEU A 163 6.27 -28.99 1.72
CA LEU A 163 5.71 -28.90 0.37
C LEU A 163 6.71 -29.49 -0.63
N GLN A 164 6.27 -30.48 -1.39
CA GLN A 164 7.01 -30.94 -2.56
C GLN A 164 6.73 -29.97 -3.71
N ASN A 165 7.69 -29.12 -4.05
CA ASN A 165 7.60 -28.28 -5.24
C ASN A 165 7.58 -29.18 -6.48
N ARG A 166 6.55 -29.08 -7.32
CA ARG A 166 6.43 -29.88 -8.56
C ARG A 166 7.36 -29.43 -9.70
N SER A 167 8.09 -28.32 -9.55
CA SER A 167 8.75 -27.65 -10.69
C SER A 167 10.14 -27.06 -10.43
N THR A 168 10.77 -27.27 -9.28
CA THR A 168 12.15 -26.82 -9.06
C THR A 168 12.98 -27.93 -8.47
N SER A 169 14.20 -28.10 -8.97
CA SER A 169 15.26 -28.98 -8.45
C SER A 169 15.76 -28.58 -7.06
N ASP A 170 15.02 -27.73 -6.34
CA ASP A 170 15.43 -27.13 -5.09
C ASP A 170 14.39 -27.47 -4.01
N PRO A 171 14.68 -28.45 -3.13
CA PRO A 171 13.75 -29.00 -2.15
C PRO A 171 13.58 -28.12 -0.91
N TRP A 172 13.84 -26.81 -0.99
CA TRP A 172 13.69 -25.93 0.16
C TRP A 172 12.23 -25.77 0.51
N THR A 173 11.89 -26.42 1.61
CA THR A 173 10.59 -26.44 2.23
C THR A 173 10.54 -25.25 3.17
N TYR A 174 10.20 -24.10 2.59
CA TYR A 174 10.20 -22.84 3.30
C TYR A 174 9.23 -22.87 4.47
N SER A 175 9.68 -22.43 5.65
CA SER A 175 8.83 -22.37 6.85
C SER A 175 7.69 -21.36 6.69
N LEU A 176 7.91 -20.29 5.90
CA LEU A 176 6.90 -19.33 5.46
C LEU A 176 6.86 -19.35 3.92
N GLY A 177 5.92 -20.10 3.34
CA GLY A 177 5.79 -20.19 1.88
C GLY A 177 5.06 -18.99 1.27
N ALA A 178 5.45 -18.58 0.06
CA ALA A 178 4.80 -17.51 -0.70
C ALA A 178 3.35 -17.84 -1.14
N ASP A 179 2.91 -19.07 -0.92
CA ASP A 179 1.53 -19.53 -1.06
C ASP A 179 0.62 -18.99 0.05
N ALA A 180 1.17 -18.71 1.24
CA ALA A 180 0.41 -18.23 2.38
C ALA A 180 0.88 -16.87 2.90
N PHE A 181 2.14 -16.51 2.70
CA PHE A 181 2.78 -15.30 3.21
C PHE A 181 3.11 -14.32 2.07
N PRO A 182 3.35 -13.04 2.38
CA PRO A 182 3.83 -12.08 1.39
C PRO A 182 5.15 -12.55 0.75
N PRO A 183 5.38 -12.34 -0.56
CA PRO A 183 6.60 -12.78 -1.23
C PRO A 183 7.89 -12.28 -0.57
N MET A 184 7.91 -11.03 -0.11
CA MET A 184 9.06 -10.46 0.60
C MET A 184 9.35 -11.19 1.91
N VAL A 185 8.30 -11.54 2.67
CA VAL A 185 8.43 -12.30 3.92
C VAL A 185 8.95 -13.71 3.63
N ALA A 186 8.38 -14.38 2.63
CA ALA A 186 8.80 -15.71 2.21
C ALA A 186 10.27 -15.73 1.80
N GLU A 187 10.73 -14.73 1.04
CA GLU A 187 12.11 -14.59 0.60
C GLU A 187 13.08 -14.39 1.78
N VAL A 188 12.75 -13.50 2.71
CA VAL A 188 13.59 -13.28 3.90
C VAL A 188 13.64 -14.55 4.77
N SER A 189 12.53 -15.28 4.86
CA SER A 189 12.44 -16.50 5.67
C SER A 189 13.36 -17.65 5.21
N LYS A 190 13.83 -17.61 3.96
CA LYS A 190 14.80 -18.58 3.44
C LYS A 190 16.11 -18.61 4.24
N LYS A 191 16.45 -17.48 4.87
CA LYS A 191 17.68 -17.29 5.65
C LYS A 191 17.56 -17.77 7.10
N TRP A 192 16.35 -18.15 7.55
CA TRP A 192 16.04 -18.44 8.96
C TRP A 192 16.01 -19.93 9.30
N GLN A 193 16.80 -20.74 8.59
CA GLN A 193 16.73 -22.20 8.69
C GLN A 193 16.95 -22.68 10.12
N GLY A 194 15.96 -23.40 10.67
CA GLY A 194 16.01 -23.97 12.02
C GLY A 194 15.62 -23.05 13.17
N ASP A 195 15.53 -21.72 12.95
CA ASP A 195 15.26 -20.75 14.03
C ASP A 195 14.11 -19.77 13.70
N ILE A 196 13.14 -20.23 12.91
CA ILE A 196 12.01 -19.40 12.47
C ILE A 196 11.27 -18.70 13.61
N HIS A 197 11.18 -19.34 14.78
CA HIS A 197 10.44 -18.82 15.92
C HIS A 197 11.11 -17.62 16.60
N THR A 198 12.43 -17.45 16.49
CA THR A 198 13.12 -16.29 17.08
C THR A 198 13.06 -15.06 16.18
N HIS A 199 12.89 -15.27 14.87
CA HIS A 199 12.84 -14.19 13.89
C HIS A 199 11.43 -13.59 13.71
N ILE A 200 10.37 -14.37 13.96
CA ILE A 200 9.00 -13.88 13.82
C ILE A 200 8.65 -12.97 15.00
N LYS A 201 8.29 -11.72 14.68
CA LYS A 201 7.84 -10.72 15.65
C LYS A 201 6.33 -10.54 15.57
N TYR A 202 5.71 -10.29 16.71
CA TYR A 202 4.28 -10.04 16.84
C TYR A 202 4.00 -8.73 17.58
N LYS A 203 2.95 -8.02 17.20
CA LYS A 203 2.35 -6.95 18.02
C LYS A 203 0.83 -7.07 18.02
N GLU A 204 0.20 -6.57 19.07
CA GLU A 204 -1.25 -6.52 19.17
C GLU A 204 -1.86 -5.50 18.21
N ASN A 205 -3.13 -5.73 17.84
CA ASN A 205 -3.96 -4.75 17.12
C ASN A 205 -3.39 -4.24 15.80
N LEU A 206 -2.67 -5.06 15.03
CA LEU A 206 -2.12 -4.65 13.73
C LEU A 206 -3.09 -4.89 12.56
N CYS A 207 -3.76 -6.05 12.52
CA CYS A 207 -4.47 -6.45 11.30
C CYS A 207 -5.80 -5.71 11.07
N PHE A 208 -6.29 -5.82 9.84
CA PHE A 208 -7.58 -5.28 9.39
C PHE A 208 -8.74 -5.71 10.29
N ARG A 209 -8.76 -6.97 10.73
CA ARG A 209 -9.81 -7.51 11.62
C ARG A 209 -9.80 -6.83 12.98
N CYS A 210 -8.64 -6.72 13.62
CA CYS A 210 -8.51 -6.05 14.93
C CYS A 210 -8.91 -4.58 14.86
N ASN A 211 -8.58 -3.90 13.75
CA ASN A 211 -8.88 -2.48 13.54
C ASN A 211 -10.25 -2.22 12.89
N LYS A 212 -11.03 -3.27 12.58
CA LYS A 212 -12.32 -3.18 11.87
C LYS A 212 -12.23 -2.37 10.56
N LYS A 213 -11.15 -2.55 9.80
CA LYS A 213 -10.92 -1.89 8.50
C LYS A 213 -11.00 -2.87 7.35
N VAL A 214 -11.44 -2.37 6.19
CA VAL A 214 -11.43 -3.14 4.94
C VAL A 214 -10.10 -2.87 4.23
N PRO A 215 -9.37 -3.92 3.80
CA PRO A 215 -8.14 -3.75 3.02
C PRO A 215 -8.37 -2.96 1.72
N LYS A 216 -7.38 -2.17 1.27
CA LYS A 216 -7.44 -1.50 -0.04
C LYS A 216 -7.48 -2.49 -1.19
N LYS A 217 -6.72 -3.60 -1.09
CA LYS A 217 -6.68 -4.62 -2.15
C LYS A 217 -7.69 -5.72 -1.87
N THR A 218 -8.25 -6.23 -2.95
CA THR A 218 -9.13 -7.40 -2.93
C THR A 218 -8.31 -8.68 -2.77
N TYR A 219 -8.85 -9.63 -2.00
CA TYR A 219 -8.18 -10.89 -1.73
C TYR A 219 -8.03 -11.76 -2.99
N CYS A 220 -9.03 -11.73 -3.85
CA CYS A 220 -9.13 -12.56 -5.03
C CYS A 220 -9.92 -11.83 -6.12
N HIS A 221 -9.56 -12.07 -7.38
CA HIS A 221 -10.33 -11.53 -8.49
C HIS A 221 -11.76 -12.10 -8.44
N PRO A 222 -12.82 -11.29 -8.68
CA PRO A 222 -14.21 -11.74 -8.59
C PRO A 222 -14.53 -13.00 -9.40
N MET A 223 -13.83 -13.23 -10.53
CA MET A 223 -13.98 -14.44 -11.34
C MET A 223 -13.59 -15.74 -10.62
N TYR A 224 -12.72 -15.67 -9.61
CA TYR A 224 -12.25 -16.84 -8.84
C TYR A 224 -12.85 -16.88 -7.42
N GLY A 225 -13.59 -15.85 -7.02
CA GLY A 225 -14.40 -15.86 -5.81
C GLY A 225 -15.62 -16.76 -6.01
N GLY A 226 -15.62 -17.94 -5.39
CA GLY A 226 -16.83 -18.76 -5.26
C GLY A 226 -17.93 -18.04 -4.46
N LYS A 227 -18.93 -18.76 -3.95
CA LYS A 227 -20.05 -18.18 -3.17
C LYS A 227 -19.63 -17.35 -1.93
N PHE A 228 -18.35 -17.37 -1.55
CA PHE A 228 -17.73 -16.53 -0.53
C PHE A 228 -17.02 -15.33 -1.15
N GLN A 229 -17.76 -14.50 -1.88
CA GLN A 229 -17.22 -13.25 -2.41
C GLN A 229 -16.96 -12.27 -1.27
N GLN A 230 -15.80 -11.60 -1.31
CA GLN A 230 -15.56 -10.44 -0.47
C GLN A 230 -16.62 -9.39 -0.83
N LEU A 231 -17.46 -9.00 0.12
CA LEU A 231 -18.41 -7.90 -0.07
C LEU A 231 -17.58 -6.62 -0.25
N ASN A 232 -17.40 -6.22 -1.51
CA ASN A 232 -16.90 -4.89 -1.83
C ASN A 232 -17.98 -3.90 -1.41
N ILE A 233 -17.87 -3.36 -0.19
CA ILE A 233 -18.63 -2.18 0.20
C ILE A 233 -18.02 -1.04 -0.61
N SER A 234 -18.69 -0.66 -1.70
CA SER A 234 -18.32 0.48 -2.53
C SER A 234 -18.08 1.71 -1.67
N ARG A 235 -16.90 2.32 -1.83
CA ARG A 235 -16.48 3.58 -1.17
C ARG A 235 -17.21 4.79 -1.75
#